data_AF-A0AAU2I764-F1
#
_entry.id   AF-A0AAU2I764-F1
#
_cell.length_a   1.000
_cell.length_b   1.000
_cell.length_c   1.000
_cell.angle_alpha   90.00
_cell.angle_beta   90.00
_cell.angle_gamma   90.00
#
_symmetry.space_group_name_H-M   'P 1'
#
loop_
_entity.id
_entity.type
_entity.pdbx_description
1 polymer ?
#
loop_
_entity_poly.entity_id
_entity_poly.type
_entity_poly.pdbx_seq_one_letter_code
_entity_poly.pdbx_strand_id
1 'polypeptide(L)'
;MRLIPDDPFPEIGHPFTTDVSADGRWIAVSCYASGRGDGGRIAVYRTSDLALWDQIVLEQGIEGLAFHPALPVLAVGTEEGDEFELRGGLLLYEPETRRRTDVAVAGAGVSALRWRDACRLEVTFARPVVDYEDLGRVTYTRSVVERPDWQDVTADVLAALVSSPQVPVEVDWSGIKGPDIDQPQRYLAGIAAERGRAWARRPGVAVVEVLRDGRILAAAQSGVLLECWSPDGTPQWSVPVPDSQRQRNGCRVYVTPDEESAWITVLVGDSSDRRTLLCRFALTDGAQLAESRLDFPVAIAARTDGAWVARDSRELFPGPRWPPYDSVVLTPSGRQLATLALGESDSSYDFTVRRSPHLLFLYGVGGGEVRTELLEKWVVRADPNGVEKLFPLAWHEALGPHLRGGPAAYVDDDAGQGLVHTCTARDGTYLVRRAYPDGAVAWVHRFDARVTGVDVHGGLVHAVTGAGACELLTLRAEEGTVVRRRALTLSGHLYTPTCLSAGPDGDLVIGTVEGRLIRTRADGGALPAPEVPVAWDARTCP
;
A
#
# COMPACT_ATOMS: atom_id res chain seq x y z
N MET A 1 -7.14 -10.08 -16.14
CA MET A 1 -6.75 -9.74 -14.76
C MET A 1 -7.38 -10.75 -13.84
N ARG A 2 -6.64 -11.21 -12.84
CA ARG A 2 -7.06 -12.15 -11.82
C ARG A 2 -6.51 -11.70 -10.47
N LEU A 3 -7.28 -11.91 -9.41
CA LEU A 3 -6.87 -11.61 -8.04
C LEU A 3 -6.26 -12.86 -7.37
N ILE A 4 -5.23 -12.65 -6.55
CA ILE A 4 -4.58 -13.69 -5.74
C ILE A 4 -4.34 -13.13 -4.31
N PRO A 5 -4.77 -13.83 -3.25
CA PRO A 5 -5.78 -14.89 -3.28
C PRO A 5 -7.16 -14.33 -3.68
N ASP A 6 -8.02 -15.19 -4.22
CA ASP A 6 -9.43 -14.89 -4.52
C ASP A 6 -10.32 -15.21 -3.31
N ASP A 7 -9.95 -14.63 -2.16
CA ASP A 7 -10.67 -14.78 -0.89
C ASP A 7 -11.87 -13.81 -0.83
N PRO A 8 -12.85 -14.03 0.07
CA PRO A 8 -13.90 -13.05 0.33
C PRO A 8 -13.34 -11.66 0.64
N PHE A 9 -14.17 -10.63 0.46
CA PHE A 9 -13.87 -9.28 0.90
C PHE A 9 -12.51 -8.72 0.39
N PRO A 10 -12.15 -8.90 -0.89
CA PRO A 10 -10.83 -8.52 -1.35
C PRO A 10 -10.56 -7.02 -1.34
N GLU A 11 -11.60 -6.20 -1.21
CA GLU A 11 -11.55 -4.73 -1.25
C GLU A 11 -11.32 -4.09 0.13
N ILE A 12 -11.45 -4.85 1.22
CA ILE A 12 -11.59 -4.30 2.58
C ILE A 12 -10.25 -3.81 3.16
N GLY A 13 -9.09 -4.23 2.63
CA GLY A 13 -7.77 -3.78 3.10
C GLY A 13 -7.65 -3.83 4.64
N HIS A 14 -7.78 -2.67 5.30
CA HIS A 14 -7.91 -2.56 6.75
C HIS A 14 -9.36 -2.31 7.20
N PRO A 15 -10.13 -3.33 7.63
CA PRO A 15 -11.45 -3.11 8.25
C PRO A 15 -11.31 -2.36 9.57
N PHE A 16 -12.26 -1.49 9.88
CA PHE A 16 -12.27 -0.71 11.12
C PHE A 16 -13.55 -0.91 11.95
N THR A 17 -14.72 -0.91 11.30
CA THR A 17 -16.00 -1.26 11.92
C THR A 17 -16.85 -2.08 10.95
N THR A 18 -17.72 -2.93 11.49
CA THR A 18 -18.64 -3.77 10.72
C THR A 18 -20.01 -3.75 11.37
N ASP A 19 -21.06 -3.74 10.56
CA ASP A 19 -22.43 -3.97 11.05
C ASP A 19 -23.25 -4.77 10.03
N VAL A 20 -24.33 -5.38 10.49
CA VAL A 20 -25.24 -6.20 9.67
C VAL A 20 -26.67 -5.72 9.79
N SER A 21 -27.35 -5.64 8.65
CA SER A 21 -28.74 -5.22 8.60
C SER A 21 -29.62 -6.19 9.39
N ALA A 22 -30.70 -5.68 9.99
CA ALA A 22 -31.61 -6.47 10.81
C ALA A 22 -32.27 -7.64 10.06
N ASP A 23 -32.44 -7.50 8.74
CA ASP A 23 -32.95 -8.57 7.85
C ASP A 23 -31.87 -9.61 7.47
N GLY A 24 -30.63 -9.42 7.92
CA GLY A 24 -29.50 -10.30 7.64
C GLY A 24 -29.09 -10.35 6.17
N ARG A 25 -29.50 -9.38 5.33
CA ARG A 25 -29.17 -9.35 3.89
C ARG A 25 -27.87 -8.62 3.56
N TRP A 26 -27.45 -7.69 4.42
CA TRP A 26 -26.36 -6.77 4.13
C TRP A 26 -25.32 -6.76 5.25
N ILE A 27 -24.05 -6.76 4.86
CA ILE A 27 -22.92 -6.43 5.75
C ILE A 27 -22.35 -5.11 5.27
N ALA A 28 -22.15 -4.16 6.16
CA ALA A 28 -21.43 -2.93 5.87
C ALA A 28 -20.13 -2.91 6.66
N VAL A 29 -19.04 -2.58 5.99
CA VAL A 29 -17.71 -2.56 6.57
C VAL A 29 -17.07 -1.22 6.28
N SER A 30 -16.69 -0.47 7.31
CA SER A 30 -15.80 0.66 7.14
C SER A 30 -14.36 0.16 7.00
N CYS A 31 -13.63 0.73 6.06
CA CYS A 31 -12.24 0.39 5.82
C CYS A 31 -11.42 1.58 5.37
N TYR A 32 -10.10 1.43 5.52
CA TYR A 32 -9.10 2.33 4.97
C TYR A 32 -8.30 1.60 3.90
N ALA A 33 -7.86 2.34 2.88
CA ALA A 33 -6.89 1.82 1.91
C ALA A 33 -5.57 1.55 2.63
N SER A 34 -4.75 2.57 2.92
CA SER A 34 -3.42 2.36 3.52
C SER A 34 -3.26 2.84 4.97
N GLY A 35 -4.32 3.41 5.56
CA GLY A 35 -4.34 3.90 6.95
C GLY A 35 -5.27 5.11 7.13
N ARG A 36 -5.28 5.72 8.33
CA ARG A 36 -5.98 7.00 8.58
C ARG A 36 -5.36 8.10 7.69
N GLY A 37 -6.15 8.67 6.77
CA GLY A 37 -5.73 9.78 5.88
C GLY A 37 -6.07 9.61 4.39
N ASP A 38 -6.35 8.40 3.91
CA ASP A 38 -6.71 8.13 2.49
C ASP A 38 -8.21 8.28 2.19
N GLY A 39 -8.94 8.98 3.05
CA GLY A 39 -10.40 9.00 3.07
C GLY A 39 -11.02 7.68 3.55
N GLY A 40 -12.24 7.75 4.05
CA GLY A 40 -13.01 6.60 4.51
C GLY A 40 -13.64 5.84 3.35
N ARG A 41 -13.63 4.51 3.39
CA ARG A 41 -14.38 3.66 2.47
C ARG A 41 -15.40 2.84 3.23
N ILE A 42 -16.58 2.64 2.65
CA ILE A 42 -17.57 1.68 3.12
C ILE A 42 -17.78 0.65 2.02
N ALA A 43 -17.50 -0.61 2.32
CA ALA A 43 -17.83 -1.71 1.45
C ALA A 43 -19.10 -2.40 1.97
N VAL A 44 -20.11 -2.51 1.11
CA VAL A 44 -21.38 -3.15 1.42
C VAL A 44 -21.45 -4.47 0.66
N TYR A 45 -21.70 -5.56 1.37
CA TYR A 45 -21.71 -6.92 0.85
C TYR A 45 -23.08 -7.55 0.99
N ARG A 46 -23.44 -8.39 0.03
CA ARG A 46 -24.55 -9.32 0.20
C ARG A 46 -24.11 -10.45 1.11
N THR A 47 -24.87 -10.71 2.17
CA THR A 47 -24.59 -11.84 3.07
C THR A 47 -24.75 -13.18 2.36
N SER A 48 -25.53 -13.27 1.29
CA SER A 48 -25.83 -14.51 0.57
C SER A 48 -24.64 -15.12 -0.17
N ASP A 49 -23.71 -14.31 -0.66
CA ASP A 49 -22.56 -14.78 -1.44
C ASP A 49 -21.25 -14.05 -1.10
N LEU A 50 -21.30 -13.10 -0.16
CA LEU A 50 -20.18 -12.24 0.25
C LEU A 50 -19.63 -11.40 -0.90
N ALA A 51 -20.39 -11.24 -1.99
CA ALA A 51 -20.00 -10.40 -3.10
C ALA A 51 -20.19 -8.93 -2.73
N LEU A 52 -19.23 -8.11 -3.15
CA LEU A 52 -19.36 -6.65 -3.07
C LEU A 52 -20.63 -6.23 -3.81
N TRP A 53 -21.52 -5.57 -3.10
CA TRP A 53 -22.72 -4.98 -3.66
C TRP A 53 -22.45 -3.54 -4.10
N ASP A 54 -21.90 -2.74 -3.19
CA ASP A 54 -21.57 -1.35 -3.45
C ASP A 54 -20.38 -0.89 -2.60
N GLN A 55 -19.74 0.18 -3.04
CA GLN A 55 -18.66 0.81 -2.30
C GLN A 55 -18.82 2.33 -2.29
N ILE A 56 -18.80 2.90 -1.10
CA ILE A 56 -18.93 4.34 -0.89
C ILE A 56 -17.56 4.87 -0.51
N VAL A 57 -17.04 5.81 -1.31
CA VAL A 57 -15.80 6.53 -1.02
C VAL A 57 -16.16 7.89 -0.45
N LEU A 58 -15.50 8.24 0.65
CA LEU A 58 -15.69 9.48 1.40
C LEU A 58 -14.33 10.17 1.57
N GLU A 59 -14.32 11.50 1.52
CA GLU A 59 -13.10 12.29 1.74
C GLU A 59 -12.68 12.22 3.21
N GLN A 60 -13.65 12.26 4.12
CA GLN A 60 -13.42 12.20 5.56
C GLN A 60 -13.26 10.76 6.07
N GLY A 61 -12.64 10.60 7.24
CA GLY A 61 -12.59 9.32 7.96
C GLY A 61 -13.96 8.89 8.45
N ILE A 62 -14.14 7.59 8.67
CA ILE A 62 -15.39 7.01 9.20
C ILE A 62 -15.17 6.68 10.68
N GLU A 63 -15.96 7.30 11.54
CA GLU A 63 -15.90 7.10 13.00
C GLU A 63 -17.11 6.31 13.52
N GLY A 64 -18.24 6.32 12.81
CA GLY A 64 -19.45 5.59 13.20
C GLY A 64 -20.11 4.87 12.02
N LEU A 65 -20.61 3.65 12.26
CA LEU A 65 -21.35 2.86 11.29
C LEU A 65 -22.41 2.03 12.03
N ALA A 66 -23.69 2.19 11.68
CA ALA A 66 -24.78 1.48 12.34
C ALA A 66 -26.01 1.28 11.44
N PHE A 67 -26.42 0.05 11.21
CA PHE A 67 -27.69 -0.29 10.57
C PHE A 67 -28.87 -0.02 11.50
N HIS A 68 -29.95 0.47 10.90
CA HIS A 68 -31.22 0.64 11.54
C HIS A 68 -31.76 -0.71 12.04
N PRO A 69 -32.36 -0.79 13.26
CA PRO A 69 -32.72 -2.06 13.88
C PRO A 69 -33.88 -2.82 13.21
N ALA A 70 -34.55 -2.21 12.23
CA ALA A 70 -35.68 -2.82 11.52
C ALA A 70 -35.69 -2.55 9.99
N LEU A 71 -34.81 -1.67 9.49
CA LEU A 71 -34.82 -1.22 8.09
C LEU A 71 -33.44 -1.44 7.51
N PRO A 72 -33.31 -1.68 6.19
CA PRO A 72 -32.01 -1.75 5.53
C PRO A 72 -31.45 -0.34 5.28
N VAL A 73 -31.35 0.48 6.34
CA VAL A 73 -30.81 1.85 6.30
C VAL A 73 -29.55 1.87 7.17
N LEU A 74 -28.43 2.29 6.59
CA LEU A 74 -27.14 2.43 7.26
C LEU A 74 -26.91 3.90 7.61
N ALA A 75 -26.66 4.20 8.89
CA ALA A 75 -26.15 5.49 9.32
C ALA A 75 -24.63 5.47 9.44
N VAL A 76 -23.99 6.53 8.94
CA VAL A 76 -22.53 6.67 8.86
C VAL A 76 -22.13 8.05 9.38
N GLY A 77 -21.22 8.06 10.34
CA GLY A 77 -20.64 9.27 10.92
C GLY A 77 -19.24 9.47 10.40
N THR A 78 -18.95 10.65 9.89
CA THR A 78 -17.61 11.00 9.39
C THR A 78 -16.97 12.12 10.18
N GLU A 79 -15.65 12.07 10.27
CA GLU A 79 -14.80 13.05 10.94
C GLU A 79 -13.42 13.10 10.26
N GLU A 80 -12.88 14.30 10.15
CA GLU A 80 -11.53 14.58 9.68
C GLU A 80 -11.06 15.90 10.28
N GLY A 81 -9.75 16.03 10.43
CA GLY A 81 -9.12 17.25 10.91
C GLY A 81 -8.28 17.00 12.17
N ASP A 82 -8.00 18.08 12.87
CA ASP A 82 -7.21 18.08 14.10
C ASP A 82 -7.95 18.81 15.22
N GLU A 83 -7.28 18.99 16.35
CA GLU A 83 -7.80 19.69 17.51
C GLU A 83 -8.14 21.18 17.28
N PHE A 84 -7.80 21.77 16.12
CA PHE A 84 -8.08 23.17 15.76
C PHE A 84 -9.17 23.30 14.71
N GLU A 85 -9.23 22.38 13.75
CA GLU A 85 -10.24 22.37 12.69
C GLU A 85 -10.79 20.96 12.52
N LEU A 86 -12.07 20.76 12.88
CA LEU A 86 -12.79 19.52 12.62
C LEU A 86 -13.89 19.73 11.59
N ARG A 87 -13.96 18.79 10.65
CA ARG A 87 -15.02 18.67 9.64
C ARG A 87 -15.57 17.25 9.63
N GLY A 88 -16.84 17.13 9.30
CA GLY A 88 -17.50 15.83 9.29
C GLY A 88 -18.93 15.92 8.79
N GLY A 89 -19.63 14.80 8.85
CA GLY A 89 -20.95 14.66 8.29
C GLY A 89 -21.70 13.44 8.79
N LEU A 90 -23.00 13.47 8.53
CA LEU A 90 -23.88 12.32 8.70
C LEU A 90 -24.32 11.86 7.31
N LEU A 91 -24.23 10.57 7.05
CA LEU A 91 -24.68 9.94 5.82
C LEU A 91 -25.66 8.81 6.15
N LEU A 92 -26.77 8.77 5.42
CA LEU A 92 -27.68 7.65 5.38
C LEU A 92 -27.55 6.94 4.03
N TYR A 93 -27.48 5.61 4.07
CA TYR A 93 -27.34 4.78 2.89
C TYR A 93 -28.31 3.60 2.91
N GLU A 94 -29.01 3.38 1.79
CA GLU A 94 -29.92 2.27 1.59
C GLU A 94 -29.34 1.31 0.55
N PRO A 95 -28.87 0.12 0.96
CA PRO A 95 -28.23 -0.81 0.03
C PRO A 95 -29.12 -1.21 -1.14
N GLU A 96 -30.41 -1.49 -0.91
CA GLU A 96 -31.30 -2.03 -1.94
C GLU A 96 -31.53 -1.06 -3.11
N THR A 97 -31.67 0.23 -2.80
CA THR A 97 -31.86 1.30 -3.80
C THR A 97 -30.56 2.00 -4.18
N ARG A 98 -29.47 1.72 -3.46
CA ARG A 98 -28.20 2.47 -3.47
C ARG A 98 -28.38 3.96 -3.25
N ARG A 99 -29.47 4.35 -2.58
CA ARG A 99 -29.69 5.74 -2.26
C ARG A 99 -28.72 6.16 -1.17
N ARG A 100 -28.04 7.27 -1.42
CA ARG A 100 -27.19 7.98 -0.47
C ARG A 100 -27.80 9.35 -0.19
N THR A 101 -27.80 9.76 1.07
CA THR A 101 -28.12 11.12 1.49
C THR A 101 -27.13 11.55 2.54
N ASP A 102 -26.42 12.63 2.29
CA ASP A 102 -25.40 13.16 3.17
C ASP A 102 -25.68 14.60 3.57
N VAL A 103 -25.17 14.97 4.74
CA VAL A 103 -25.13 16.35 5.22
C VAL A 103 -23.82 16.61 5.94
N ALA A 104 -23.18 17.73 5.61
CA ALA A 104 -22.02 18.21 6.34
C ALA A 104 -22.46 18.90 7.65
N VAL A 105 -21.65 18.74 8.70
CA VAL A 105 -21.88 19.42 9.99
C VAL A 105 -20.87 20.54 10.13
N ALA A 106 -21.37 21.79 10.21
CA ALA A 106 -20.50 22.96 10.29
C ALA A 106 -19.66 22.94 11.58
N GLY A 107 -18.33 22.93 11.41
CA GLY A 107 -17.34 22.99 12.50
C GLY A 107 -17.43 21.83 13.49
N ALA A 108 -17.84 20.64 13.05
CA ALA A 108 -17.87 19.44 13.88
C ALA A 108 -17.60 18.16 13.08
N GLY A 109 -17.01 17.18 13.76
CA GLY A 109 -17.03 15.77 13.38
C GLY A 109 -18.27 15.04 13.89
N VAL A 110 -18.64 13.92 13.26
CA VAL A 110 -19.62 12.97 13.81
C VAL A 110 -18.88 11.71 14.30
N SER A 111 -18.51 11.72 15.57
CA SER A 111 -17.58 10.75 16.17
C SER A 111 -18.24 9.44 16.62
N ALA A 112 -19.56 9.42 16.83
CA ALA A 112 -20.28 8.19 17.19
C ALA A 112 -21.75 8.21 16.78
N LEU A 113 -22.27 7.03 16.48
CA LEU A 113 -23.67 6.79 16.12
C LEU A 113 -24.25 5.62 16.91
N ARG A 114 -25.52 5.73 17.30
CA ARG A 114 -26.26 4.64 17.93
C ARG A 114 -27.75 4.74 17.68
N TRP A 115 -28.35 3.71 17.08
CA TRP A 115 -29.80 3.54 17.11
C TRP A 115 -30.26 3.20 18.53
N ARG A 116 -31.14 4.02 19.10
CA ARG A 116 -31.77 3.75 20.40
C ARG A 116 -32.97 2.81 20.24
N ASP A 117 -33.68 2.93 19.12
CA ASP A 117 -34.76 2.07 18.65
C ASP A 117 -35.04 2.36 17.16
N ALA A 118 -36.16 1.87 16.65
CA ALA A 118 -36.58 2.04 15.25
C ALA A 118 -37.01 3.47 14.88
N CYS A 119 -37.06 4.39 15.84
CA CYS A 119 -37.42 5.78 15.58
C CYS A 119 -36.31 6.76 15.98
N ARG A 120 -35.39 6.37 16.86
CA ARG A 120 -34.44 7.29 17.48
C ARG A 120 -32.99 6.96 17.12
N LEU A 121 -32.32 7.91 16.47
CA LEU A 121 -30.88 7.89 16.21
C LEU A 121 -30.17 8.85 17.17
N GLU A 122 -29.22 8.34 17.93
CA GLU A 122 -28.30 9.14 18.72
C GLU A 122 -27.03 9.44 17.93
N VAL A 123 -26.64 10.72 17.92
CA VAL A 123 -25.47 11.25 17.22
C VAL A 123 -24.60 11.99 18.23
N THR A 124 -23.31 11.68 18.26
CA THR A 124 -22.32 12.40 19.07
C THR A 124 -21.41 13.20 18.15
N PHE A 125 -21.25 14.49 18.44
CA PHE A 125 -20.45 15.43 17.67
C PHE A 125 -19.19 15.81 18.42
N ALA A 126 -18.07 15.92 17.71
CA ALA A 126 -16.80 16.47 18.21
C ALA A 126 -16.60 17.89 17.68
N ARG A 127 -16.22 18.83 18.55
CA ARG A 127 -15.91 20.21 18.18
C ARG A 127 -14.61 20.70 18.82
N PRO A 128 -13.76 21.44 18.08
CA PRO A 128 -12.61 22.12 18.67
C PRO A 128 -13.06 23.09 19.76
N VAL A 129 -12.32 23.15 20.86
CA VAL A 129 -12.47 24.23 21.84
C VAL A 129 -11.84 25.50 21.26
N VAL A 130 -12.65 26.55 21.12
CA VAL A 130 -12.24 27.84 20.55
C VAL A 130 -11.61 28.76 21.62
N ASP A 131 -11.63 28.35 22.89
CA ASP A 131 -11.01 29.11 23.98
C ASP A 131 -9.48 29.02 23.93
N TYR A 132 -8.81 30.17 24.00
CA TYR A 132 -7.36 30.28 23.94
C TYR A 132 -6.67 29.59 25.13
N GLU A 133 -7.33 29.49 26.28
CA GLU A 133 -6.78 28.83 27.49
C GLU A 133 -6.86 27.29 27.42
N ASP A 134 -7.69 26.74 26.52
CA ASP A 134 -7.95 25.30 26.35
C ASP A 134 -7.66 24.81 24.92
N LEU A 135 -6.81 25.54 24.18
CA LEU A 135 -6.41 25.17 22.83
C LEU A 135 -5.88 23.73 22.79
N GLY A 136 -6.39 22.98 21.83
CA GLY A 136 -6.05 21.58 21.61
C GLY A 136 -6.96 20.56 22.32
N ARG A 137 -8.07 21.02 22.92
CA ARG A 137 -9.12 20.15 23.45
C ARG A 137 -10.29 20.02 22.47
N VAL A 138 -10.93 18.86 22.50
CA VAL A 138 -12.18 18.57 21.78
C VAL A 138 -13.32 18.45 22.79
N THR A 139 -14.42 19.15 22.54
CA THR A 139 -15.67 19.00 23.30
C THR A 139 -16.63 18.10 22.55
N TYR A 140 -17.45 17.38 23.32
CA TYR A 140 -18.43 16.47 22.77
C TYR A 140 -19.84 16.91 23.15
N THR A 141 -20.72 16.88 22.16
CA THR A 141 -22.15 17.09 22.36
C THR A 141 -22.91 15.91 21.78
N ARG A 142 -24.09 15.65 22.33
CA ARG A 142 -24.98 14.58 21.90
C ARG A 142 -26.33 15.13 21.50
N SER A 143 -26.88 14.63 20.41
CA SER A 143 -28.27 14.83 20.05
C SER A 143 -28.97 13.49 19.84
N VAL A 144 -30.25 13.42 20.20
CA VAL A 144 -31.10 12.29 19.86
C VAL A 144 -32.16 12.80 18.91
N VAL A 145 -32.18 12.19 17.75
CA VAL A 145 -33.05 12.56 16.65
C VAL A 145 -34.16 11.52 16.56
N GLU A 146 -35.41 11.96 16.65
CA GLU A 146 -36.59 11.10 16.55
C GLU A 146 -37.29 11.28 15.21
N ARG A 147 -37.58 10.17 14.54
CA ARG A 147 -38.35 10.13 13.31
C ARG A 147 -39.11 8.81 13.21
N PRO A 148 -40.41 8.82 12.84
CA PRO A 148 -41.18 7.58 12.74
C PRO A 148 -40.78 6.71 11.54
N ASP A 149 -40.16 7.29 10.52
CA ASP A 149 -39.72 6.59 9.31
C ASP A 149 -38.38 7.11 8.82
N TRP A 150 -37.41 6.21 8.71
CA TRP A 150 -36.05 6.49 8.26
C TRP A 150 -35.81 6.12 6.79
N GLN A 151 -36.85 5.73 6.06
CA GLN A 151 -36.81 5.63 4.60
C GLN A 151 -36.95 7.02 3.97
N ASP A 152 -36.39 7.19 2.78
CA ASP A 152 -36.61 8.38 1.94
C ASP A 152 -36.23 9.72 2.62
N VAL A 153 -35.25 9.67 3.53
CA VAL A 153 -34.73 10.87 4.18
C VAL A 153 -34.04 11.76 3.15
N THR A 154 -34.48 13.02 3.04
CA THR A 154 -33.83 14.03 2.18
C THR A 154 -32.73 14.76 2.95
N ALA A 155 -31.83 15.41 2.21
CA ALA A 155 -30.74 16.20 2.77
C ALA A 155 -31.23 17.34 3.67
N ASP A 156 -32.31 18.03 3.28
CA ASP A 156 -32.91 19.10 4.10
C ASP A 156 -33.41 18.59 5.44
N VAL A 157 -34.01 17.39 5.44
CA VAL A 157 -34.43 16.79 6.70
C VAL A 157 -33.19 16.43 7.51
N LEU A 158 -32.20 15.76 6.92
CA LEU A 158 -30.95 15.40 7.62
C LEU A 158 -30.23 16.64 8.20
N ALA A 159 -30.26 17.77 7.50
CA ALA A 159 -29.74 19.06 7.95
C ALA A 159 -30.48 19.62 9.17
N ALA A 160 -31.82 19.53 9.17
CA ALA A 160 -32.63 19.88 10.33
C ALA A 160 -32.33 18.94 11.52
N LEU A 161 -32.08 17.65 11.25
CA LEU A 161 -31.76 16.67 12.28
C LEU A 161 -30.42 16.97 12.97
N VAL A 162 -29.35 17.24 12.22
CA VAL A 162 -28.02 17.57 12.81
C VAL A 162 -27.99 18.92 13.52
N SER A 163 -28.97 19.80 13.24
CA SER A 163 -29.16 21.10 13.90
C SER A 163 -30.05 21.02 15.14
N SER A 164 -30.53 19.84 15.53
CA SER A 164 -31.37 19.62 16.71
C SER A 164 -30.64 20.00 18.00
N PRO A 165 -31.38 20.29 19.11
CA PRO A 165 -30.76 20.61 20.40
C PRO A 165 -29.71 19.57 20.81
N GLN A 166 -28.56 20.07 21.25
CA GLN A 166 -27.40 19.27 21.63
C GLN A 166 -27.13 19.45 23.12
N VAL A 167 -26.80 18.35 23.81
CA VAL A 167 -26.46 18.36 25.24
C VAL A 167 -24.97 18.04 25.36
N PRO A 168 -24.19 18.81 26.15
CA PRO A 168 -22.80 18.47 26.45
C PRO A 168 -22.70 17.07 27.06
N VAL A 169 -21.70 16.30 26.65
CA VAL A 169 -21.41 14.99 27.20
C VAL A 169 -19.92 14.86 27.49
N GLU A 170 -19.58 14.31 28.65
CA GLU A 170 -18.25 13.78 28.87
C GLU A 170 -18.16 12.43 28.18
N VAL A 171 -17.22 12.31 27.25
CA VAL A 171 -16.91 11.03 26.62
C VAL A 171 -15.67 10.48 27.31
N ASP A 172 -15.87 9.44 28.10
CA ASP A 172 -14.75 8.70 28.70
C ASP A 172 -14.09 7.81 27.63
N TRP A 173 -13.14 8.40 26.91
CA TRP A 173 -12.28 7.67 25.99
C TRP A 173 -11.25 6.77 26.69
N SER A 174 -11.07 6.89 28.01
CA SER A 174 -10.14 6.03 28.76
C SER A 174 -10.70 4.62 28.98
N GLY A 175 -12.03 4.47 28.94
CA GLY A 175 -12.74 3.17 28.95
C GLY A 175 -13.06 2.62 27.56
N ILE A 176 -13.15 3.48 26.53
CA ILE A 176 -13.20 3.07 25.12
C ILE A 176 -11.75 2.75 24.72
N LYS A 177 -11.28 1.53 25.01
CA LYS A 177 -10.23 0.94 24.17
C LYS A 177 -10.72 1.20 22.74
N GLY A 178 -9.94 1.90 21.92
CA GLY A 178 -10.30 2.13 20.51
C GLY A 178 -10.88 0.83 19.93
N PRO A 179 -11.92 0.92 19.07
CA PRO A 179 -12.76 -0.23 18.70
C PRO A 179 -11.88 -1.45 18.55
N ASP A 180 -12.19 -2.53 19.26
CA ASP A 180 -11.39 -3.77 19.25
C ASP A 180 -11.06 -4.07 17.79
N ILE A 181 -9.83 -3.74 17.37
CA ILE A 181 -9.47 -3.65 15.96
C ILE A 181 -9.54 -5.03 15.29
N ASP A 182 -9.60 -6.07 16.13
CA ASP A 182 -9.73 -7.46 15.75
C ASP A 182 -11.20 -7.91 15.74
N GLN A 183 -12.13 -7.19 16.37
CA GLN A 183 -13.56 -7.52 16.36
C GLN A 183 -14.15 -7.55 14.93
N PRO A 184 -13.98 -6.51 14.08
CA PRO A 184 -14.41 -6.56 12.68
C PRO A 184 -13.80 -7.75 11.94
N GLN A 185 -12.51 -8.02 12.17
CA GLN A 185 -11.80 -9.10 11.50
C GLN A 185 -12.33 -10.47 11.91
N ARG A 186 -12.50 -10.72 13.22
CA ARG A 186 -13.08 -11.96 13.74
C ARG A 186 -14.50 -12.18 13.24
N TYR A 187 -15.28 -11.10 13.15
CA TYR A 187 -16.64 -11.15 12.63
C TYR A 187 -16.69 -11.57 11.15
N LEU A 188 -15.90 -10.90 10.30
CA LEU A 188 -15.82 -11.22 8.88
C LEU A 188 -15.26 -12.64 8.63
N ALA A 189 -14.27 -13.06 9.40
CA ALA A 189 -13.77 -14.44 9.36
C ALA A 189 -14.85 -15.47 9.73
N GLY A 190 -15.67 -15.17 10.75
CA GLY A 190 -16.81 -16.01 11.15
C GLY A 190 -17.84 -16.17 10.03
N ILE A 191 -18.27 -15.06 9.42
CA ILE A 191 -19.21 -15.08 8.29
C ILE A 191 -18.65 -15.84 7.09
N ALA A 192 -17.36 -15.65 6.78
CA ALA A 192 -16.71 -16.39 5.70
C ALA A 192 -16.72 -17.91 5.99
N ALA A 193 -16.37 -18.29 7.22
CA ALA A 193 -16.32 -19.69 7.65
C ALA A 193 -17.70 -20.36 7.62
N GLU A 194 -18.77 -19.66 7.99
CA GLU A 194 -20.15 -20.14 7.85
C GLU A 194 -20.51 -20.50 6.40
N ARG A 195 -19.80 -19.94 5.41
CA ARG A 195 -19.95 -20.22 3.99
C ARG A 195 -18.87 -21.12 3.41
N GLY A 196 -18.11 -21.80 4.26
CA GLY A 196 -17.06 -22.72 3.85
C GLY A 196 -15.86 -22.03 3.19
N ARG A 197 -15.69 -20.72 3.40
CA ARG A 197 -14.55 -19.95 2.89
C ARG A 197 -13.66 -19.52 4.04
N ALA A 198 -12.35 -19.62 3.85
CA ALA A 198 -11.40 -19.01 4.76
C ALA A 198 -11.27 -17.52 4.44
N TRP A 199 -11.09 -16.71 5.48
CA TRP A 199 -10.73 -15.31 5.31
C TRP A 199 -9.87 -14.85 6.48
N ALA A 200 -8.82 -14.11 6.16
CA ALA A 200 -8.02 -13.37 7.11
C ALA A 200 -7.70 -12.00 6.51
N ARG A 201 -7.56 -10.99 7.37
CA ARG A 201 -7.05 -9.70 6.95
C ARG A 201 -5.65 -9.90 6.35
N ARG A 202 -5.44 -9.38 5.15
CA ARG A 202 -4.12 -9.34 4.52
C ARG A 202 -3.62 -7.90 4.52
N PRO A 203 -2.43 -7.63 5.08
CA PRO A 203 -1.81 -6.32 4.97
C PRO A 203 -1.35 -6.05 3.54
N GLY A 204 -1.16 -4.76 3.22
CA GLY A 204 -0.75 -4.33 1.89
C GLY A 204 0.52 -5.03 1.42
N VAL A 205 0.57 -5.38 0.15
CA VAL A 205 1.76 -6.00 -0.47
C VAL A 205 2.82 -4.91 -0.62
N ALA A 206 4.01 -5.11 -0.07
CA ALA A 206 5.10 -4.14 -0.16
C ALA A 206 5.95 -4.38 -1.41
N VAL A 207 6.26 -5.65 -1.71
CA VAL A 207 7.11 -6.07 -2.82
C VAL A 207 6.55 -7.34 -3.44
N VAL A 208 6.73 -7.47 -4.75
CA VAL A 208 6.42 -8.66 -5.52
C VAL A 208 7.57 -9.00 -6.46
N GLU A 209 7.85 -10.29 -6.63
CA GLU A 209 8.77 -10.82 -7.64
C GLU A 209 8.14 -12.00 -8.36
N VAL A 210 8.36 -12.10 -9.68
CA VAL A 210 7.93 -13.25 -10.48
C VAL A 210 9.18 -14.04 -10.88
N LEU A 211 9.20 -15.32 -10.54
CA LEU A 211 10.29 -16.24 -10.85
C LEU A 211 10.20 -16.74 -12.30
N ARG A 212 11.27 -17.35 -12.80
CA ARG A 212 11.34 -17.91 -14.17
C ARG A 212 10.32 -19.02 -14.41
N ASP A 213 9.99 -19.78 -13.37
CA ASP A 213 8.96 -20.83 -13.42
C ASP A 213 7.52 -20.29 -13.25
N GLY A 214 7.37 -18.97 -13.15
CA GLY A 214 6.08 -18.28 -13.00
C GLY A 214 5.55 -18.24 -11.56
N ARG A 215 6.25 -18.83 -10.58
CA ARG A 215 5.91 -18.62 -9.17
C ARG A 215 6.04 -17.16 -8.80
N ILE A 216 5.25 -16.74 -7.82
CA ILE A 216 5.13 -15.36 -7.38
C ILE A 216 5.56 -15.28 -5.93
N LEU A 217 6.57 -14.48 -5.65
CA LEU A 217 6.96 -14.12 -4.30
C LEU A 217 6.31 -12.79 -3.91
N ALA A 218 5.80 -12.70 -2.70
CA ALA A 218 5.28 -11.47 -2.15
C ALA A 218 5.75 -11.27 -0.71
N ALA A 219 6.04 -10.02 -0.37
CA ALA A 219 6.28 -9.58 1.00
C ALA A 219 5.23 -8.53 1.37
N ALA A 220 4.69 -8.62 2.59
CA ALA A 220 3.63 -7.73 3.05
C ALA A 220 4.16 -6.68 4.03
N GLN A 221 3.42 -5.58 4.21
CA GLN A 221 3.77 -4.50 5.14
C GLN A 221 3.69 -4.89 6.62
N SER A 222 2.85 -5.87 6.98
CA SER A 222 2.76 -6.48 8.32
C SER A 222 2.48 -7.99 8.24
N GLY A 223 2.67 -8.75 9.33
CA GLY A 223 2.22 -10.15 9.46
C GLY A 223 2.98 -11.25 8.69
N VAL A 224 3.41 -11.01 7.45
CA VAL A 224 4.12 -11.97 6.58
C VAL A 224 5.44 -11.38 6.09
N LEU A 225 6.55 -12.10 6.32
CA LEU A 225 7.87 -11.74 5.83
C LEU A 225 8.02 -12.05 4.34
N LEU A 226 7.64 -13.27 3.95
CA LEU A 226 7.67 -13.75 2.58
C LEU A 226 6.61 -14.83 2.40
N GLU A 227 5.98 -14.86 1.25
CA GLU A 227 5.10 -15.93 0.83
C GLU A 227 5.34 -16.24 -0.63
N CYS A 228 5.06 -17.48 -1.00
CA CYS A 228 5.15 -17.96 -2.38
C CYS A 228 3.81 -18.50 -2.84
N TRP A 229 3.44 -18.08 -4.05
CA TRP A 229 2.27 -18.52 -4.75
C TRP A 229 2.70 -19.21 -6.03
N SER A 230 2.02 -20.29 -6.36
CA SER A 230 2.13 -20.89 -7.68
C SER A 230 1.57 -19.94 -8.76
N PRO A 231 1.88 -20.17 -10.05
CA PRO A 231 1.34 -19.34 -11.13
C PRO A 231 -0.19 -19.28 -11.08
N ASP A 232 -0.84 -20.39 -10.77
CA ASP A 232 -2.30 -20.47 -10.68
C ASP A 232 -2.91 -19.78 -9.44
N GLY A 233 -2.10 -19.14 -8.60
CA GLY A 233 -2.56 -18.44 -7.41
C GLY A 233 -2.84 -19.33 -6.20
N THR A 234 -2.45 -20.60 -6.23
CA THR A 234 -2.48 -21.47 -5.04
C THR A 234 -1.30 -21.13 -4.11
N PRO A 235 -1.53 -20.92 -2.81
CA PRO A 235 -0.44 -20.67 -1.86
C PRO A 235 0.44 -21.92 -1.71
N GLN A 236 1.76 -21.74 -1.75
CA GLN A 236 2.72 -22.82 -1.56
C GLN A 236 3.29 -22.84 -0.14
N TRP A 237 3.75 -21.69 0.34
CA TRP A 237 4.27 -21.52 1.69
C TRP A 237 4.24 -20.04 2.10
N SER A 238 4.28 -19.79 3.41
CA SER A 238 4.32 -18.45 3.98
C SER A 238 5.19 -18.44 5.24
N VAL A 239 6.02 -17.41 5.36
CA VAL A 239 6.92 -17.17 6.49
C VAL A 239 6.32 -16.04 7.33
N PRO A 240 5.81 -16.33 8.54
CA PRO A 240 5.24 -15.31 9.41
C PRO A 240 6.32 -14.40 10.00
N VAL A 241 5.93 -13.19 10.41
CA VAL A 241 6.76 -12.33 11.25
C VAL A 241 6.82 -12.91 12.66
N PRO A 242 8.00 -13.12 13.26
CA PRO A 242 8.10 -13.61 14.64
C PRO A 242 7.43 -12.68 15.66
N ASP A 243 6.66 -13.25 16.60
CA ASP A 243 5.93 -12.52 17.64
C ASP A 243 6.84 -11.71 18.59
N SER A 244 8.13 -12.04 18.64
CA SER A 244 9.04 -11.63 19.72
C SER A 244 9.63 -10.22 19.58
N GLN A 245 9.27 -9.45 18.56
CA GLN A 245 9.89 -8.14 18.32
C GLN A 245 8.89 -7.18 17.69
N ARG A 246 8.97 -5.88 18.04
CA ARG A 246 8.28 -4.78 17.33
C ARG A 246 8.86 -4.64 15.91
N GLN A 247 8.77 -5.69 15.11
CA GLN A 247 9.30 -5.70 13.75
C GLN A 247 8.28 -5.02 12.85
N ARG A 248 8.76 -4.10 12.02
CA ARG A 248 8.04 -3.70 10.81
C ARG A 248 8.69 -4.47 9.65
N ASN A 249 7.84 -4.97 8.77
CA ASN A 249 8.16 -6.07 7.87
C ASN A 249 9.28 -5.82 6.87
N GLY A 250 9.56 -6.88 6.10
CA GLY A 250 10.38 -6.79 4.92
C GLY A 250 9.78 -6.02 3.78
N CYS A 251 10.24 -4.78 3.68
CA CYS A 251 9.90 -3.87 2.61
C CYS A 251 10.76 -4.08 1.36
N ARG A 252 11.70 -5.04 1.36
CA ARG A 252 12.62 -5.30 0.24
C ARG A 252 12.87 -6.80 0.09
N VAL A 253 12.87 -7.27 -1.15
CA VAL A 253 13.23 -8.63 -1.54
C VAL A 253 14.32 -8.58 -2.59
N TYR A 254 15.31 -9.46 -2.46
CA TYR A 254 16.29 -9.74 -3.49
C TYR A 254 16.31 -11.25 -3.74
N VAL A 255 15.93 -11.66 -4.95
CA VAL A 255 15.96 -13.07 -5.40
C VAL A 255 17.33 -13.38 -5.99
N THR A 256 17.96 -14.47 -5.56
CA THR A 256 19.26 -14.89 -6.10
C THR A 256 19.13 -15.33 -7.57
N PRO A 257 20.16 -15.20 -8.42
CA PRO A 257 20.04 -15.47 -9.86
C PRO A 257 19.71 -16.93 -10.23
N ASP A 258 19.98 -17.86 -9.32
CA ASP A 258 19.62 -19.28 -9.38
C ASP A 258 18.16 -19.56 -9.00
N GLU A 259 17.47 -18.56 -8.44
CA GLU A 259 16.10 -18.66 -7.90
C GLU A 259 15.91 -19.78 -6.87
N GLU A 260 16.99 -20.13 -6.16
CA GLU A 260 16.94 -21.09 -5.05
C GLU A 260 16.64 -20.40 -3.72
N SER A 261 16.93 -19.10 -3.60
CA SER A 261 16.76 -18.35 -2.36
C SER A 261 16.39 -16.88 -2.57
N ALA A 262 15.87 -16.25 -1.53
CA ALA A 262 15.69 -14.79 -1.50
C ALA A 262 16.16 -14.20 -0.18
N TRP A 263 16.76 -13.01 -0.25
CA TRP A 263 17.06 -12.16 0.89
C TRP A 263 15.94 -11.16 1.12
N ILE A 264 15.60 -10.97 2.39
CA ILE A 264 14.60 -10.03 2.84
C ILE A 264 15.19 -9.16 3.94
N THR A 265 14.97 -7.84 3.84
CA THR A 265 15.22 -6.94 4.98
C THR A 265 14.10 -7.10 6.00
N VAL A 266 14.35 -6.99 7.29
CA VAL A 266 13.29 -6.93 8.31
C VAL A 266 13.66 -5.81 9.26
N LEU A 267 12.82 -4.79 9.35
CA LEU A 267 13.09 -3.65 10.23
C LEU A 267 12.75 -4.04 11.67
N VAL A 268 13.72 -3.90 12.56
CA VAL A 268 13.59 -4.20 13.98
C VAL A 268 13.78 -2.92 14.78
N GLY A 269 13.04 -2.79 15.88
CA GLY A 269 13.11 -1.63 16.78
C GLY A 269 11.99 -0.61 16.51
N ASP A 270 12.02 0.50 17.24
CA ASP A 270 11.06 1.60 17.09
C ASP A 270 11.64 2.75 16.26
N SER A 271 10.94 3.90 16.20
CA SER A 271 11.41 5.07 15.44
C SER A 271 12.77 5.63 15.86
N SER A 272 13.27 5.27 17.05
CA SER A 272 14.53 5.80 17.61
C SER A 272 15.73 4.84 17.48
N ASP A 273 15.51 3.55 17.27
CA ASP A 273 16.56 2.51 17.17
C ASP A 273 16.22 1.48 16.09
N ARG A 274 15.99 1.94 14.85
CA ARG A 274 15.70 1.06 13.72
C ARG A 274 16.96 0.33 13.27
N ARG A 275 16.85 -0.99 13.16
CA ARG A 275 17.89 -1.91 12.69
C ARG A 275 17.33 -2.81 11.60
N THR A 276 18.20 -3.54 10.90
CA THR A 276 17.77 -4.52 9.88
C THR A 276 18.25 -5.91 10.25
N LEU A 277 17.35 -6.89 10.22
CA LEU A 277 17.71 -8.29 10.03
C LEU A 277 17.64 -8.60 8.54
N LEU A 278 18.72 -9.13 7.97
CA LEU A 278 18.75 -9.69 6.64
C LEU A 278 18.51 -11.18 6.77
N CYS A 279 17.34 -11.65 6.35
CA CYS A 279 16.97 -13.05 6.40
C CYS A 279 17.02 -13.65 5.00
N ARG A 280 17.70 -14.78 4.85
CA ARG A 280 17.71 -15.56 3.61
C ARG A 280 16.77 -16.74 3.75
N PHE A 281 15.86 -16.92 2.80
CA PHE A 281 14.90 -18.03 2.77
C PHE A 281 15.11 -18.87 1.51
N ALA A 282 14.97 -20.18 1.63
CA ALA A 282 14.88 -21.09 0.51
C ALA A 282 13.54 -20.88 -0.22
N LEU A 283 13.57 -20.82 -1.55
CA LEU A 283 12.34 -20.59 -2.33
C LEU A 283 11.51 -21.87 -2.52
N THR A 284 12.07 -23.04 -2.23
CA THR A 284 11.36 -24.33 -2.33
C THR A 284 10.25 -24.45 -1.28
N ASP A 285 10.54 -24.06 -0.03
CA ASP A 285 9.67 -24.32 1.12
C ASP A 285 9.59 -23.17 2.14
N GLY A 286 10.30 -22.07 1.91
CA GLY A 286 10.36 -20.94 2.85
C GLY A 286 11.30 -21.16 4.05
N ALA A 287 12.12 -22.21 4.08
CA ALA A 287 13.04 -22.47 5.18
C ALA A 287 14.09 -21.35 5.30
N GLN A 288 14.31 -20.85 6.52
CA GLN A 288 15.34 -19.84 6.77
C GLN A 288 16.74 -20.47 6.67
N LEU A 289 17.54 -19.98 5.74
CA LEU A 289 18.90 -20.45 5.45
C LEU A 289 19.97 -19.65 6.20
N ALA A 290 19.74 -18.35 6.39
CA ALA A 290 20.69 -17.46 7.05
C ALA A 290 20.00 -16.25 7.67
N GLU A 291 20.65 -15.66 8.67
CA GLU A 291 20.32 -14.36 9.25
C GLU A 291 21.60 -13.55 9.42
N SER A 292 21.55 -12.27 9.06
CA SER A 292 22.60 -11.30 9.37
C SER A 292 21.97 -10.06 9.99
N ARG A 293 22.64 -9.46 10.99
CA ARG A 293 22.13 -8.27 11.67
C ARG A 293 22.94 -7.06 11.27
N LEU A 294 22.23 -5.99 10.93
CA LEU A 294 22.79 -4.68 10.64
C LEU A 294 22.17 -3.70 11.63
N ASP A 295 23.02 -2.93 12.32
CA ASP A 295 22.60 -1.94 13.32
C ASP A 295 22.02 -0.66 12.70
N PHE A 296 21.45 -0.78 11.50
CA PHE A 296 20.87 0.27 10.71
C PHE A 296 19.75 -0.23 9.79
N PRO A 297 18.77 0.61 9.43
CA PRO A 297 17.79 0.31 8.40
C PRO A 297 18.46 0.26 7.02
N VAL A 298 18.04 -0.67 6.17
CA VAL A 298 18.68 -0.94 4.87
C VAL A 298 17.74 -0.75 3.69
N ALA A 299 18.25 -0.15 2.62
CA ALA A 299 17.73 -0.28 1.26
C ALA A 299 18.57 -1.28 0.45
N ILE A 300 17.93 -2.12 -0.36
CA ILE A 300 18.63 -3.08 -1.22
C ILE A 300 18.67 -2.56 -2.66
N ALA A 301 19.85 -2.64 -3.27
CA ALA A 301 19.98 -2.66 -4.73
C ALA A 301 20.75 -3.91 -5.15
N ALA A 302 20.36 -4.51 -6.26
CA ALA A 302 20.93 -5.77 -6.74
C ALA A 302 21.28 -5.70 -8.22
N ARG A 303 22.31 -6.46 -8.59
CA ARG A 303 22.71 -6.73 -9.96
C ARG A 303 22.09 -8.02 -10.45
N THR A 304 21.90 -8.14 -11.75
CA THR A 304 21.44 -9.38 -12.40
C THR A 304 22.41 -10.55 -12.26
N ASP A 305 23.71 -10.30 -12.02
CA ASP A 305 24.70 -11.35 -11.69
C ASP A 305 24.66 -11.79 -10.21
N GLY A 306 23.84 -11.13 -9.42
CA GLY A 306 23.52 -11.46 -8.04
C GLY A 306 24.42 -10.85 -6.97
N ALA A 307 25.36 -9.98 -7.33
CA ALA A 307 25.93 -9.08 -6.34
C ALA A 307 24.86 -8.06 -5.91
N TRP A 308 24.79 -7.74 -4.63
CA TRP A 308 23.82 -6.78 -4.09
C TRP A 308 24.42 -5.97 -2.95
N VAL A 309 23.77 -4.88 -2.59
CA VAL A 309 24.24 -3.98 -1.54
C VAL A 309 23.14 -3.73 -0.54
N ALA A 310 23.51 -3.78 0.74
CA ALA A 310 22.71 -3.26 1.83
C ALA A 310 23.14 -1.82 2.12
N ARG A 311 22.42 -0.84 1.55
CA ARG A 311 22.67 0.57 1.74
C ARG A 311 22.12 1.03 3.08
N ASP A 312 22.95 1.68 3.87
CA ASP A 312 22.54 2.34 5.11
C ASP A 312 21.53 3.48 4.83
N SER A 313 20.42 3.49 5.57
CA SER A 313 19.35 4.49 5.47
C SER A 313 19.02 5.17 6.81
N ARG A 314 19.95 5.16 7.78
CA ARG A 314 19.77 5.78 9.11
C ARG A 314 19.38 7.26 9.06
N GLU A 315 19.83 7.98 8.05
CA GLU A 315 19.61 9.43 7.91
C GLU A 315 18.15 9.85 7.83
N LEU A 316 17.25 8.92 7.55
CA LEU A 316 15.79 9.11 7.53
C LEU A 316 15.18 9.17 8.94
N PHE A 317 15.96 8.90 9.97
CA PHE A 317 15.49 8.78 11.35
C PHE A 317 16.28 9.74 12.25
N PRO A 318 15.64 10.36 13.25
CA PRO A 318 16.32 11.31 14.12
C PRO A 318 17.45 10.64 14.91
N GLY A 319 18.66 11.19 14.80
CA GLY A 319 19.85 10.76 15.56
C GLY A 319 21.13 10.77 14.70
N PRO A 320 22.07 11.71 14.90
CA PRO A 320 23.37 11.64 14.24
C PRO A 320 24.24 10.59 14.95
N ARG A 321 24.68 9.57 14.22
CA ARG A 321 25.92 8.87 14.58
C ARG A 321 26.87 8.93 13.39
N TRP A 322 27.69 9.96 13.40
CA TRP A 322 28.99 9.99 12.73
C TRP A 322 29.82 8.80 13.22
N PRO A 323 30.62 8.06 12.40
CA PRO A 323 31.31 8.40 11.14
C PRO A 323 30.56 7.94 9.85
N PRO A 324 31.08 8.20 8.60
CA PRO A 324 30.34 7.92 7.36
C PRO A 324 29.86 6.47 7.23
N TYR A 325 28.69 6.34 6.62
CA TYR A 325 27.92 5.11 6.57
C TYR A 325 28.46 4.11 5.55
N ASP A 326 29.00 3.02 6.08
CA ASP A 326 29.55 1.90 5.35
C ASP A 326 28.43 0.97 4.86
N SER A 327 28.10 1.06 3.56
CA SER A 327 27.19 0.13 2.90
C SER A 327 27.93 -1.14 2.52
N VAL A 328 27.36 -2.31 2.82
CA VAL A 328 28.04 -3.59 2.56
C VAL A 328 27.63 -4.15 1.21
N VAL A 329 28.63 -4.51 0.39
CA VAL A 329 28.44 -5.26 -0.86
C VAL A 329 28.52 -6.74 -0.54
N LEU A 330 27.53 -7.50 -0.98
CA LEU A 330 27.34 -8.90 -0.66
C LEU A 330 27.22 -9.73 -1.95
N THR A 331 27.74 -10.96 -1.90
CA THR A 331 27.49 -12.01 -2.89
C THR A 331 26.05 -12.54 -2.77
N PRO A 332 25.57 -13.36 -3.74
CA PRO A 332 24.26 -14.02 -3.61
C PRO A 332 24.10 -14.83 -2.31
N SER A 333 25.18 -15.45 -1.82
CA SER A 333 25.18 -16.22 -0.59
C SER A 333 25.29 -15.39 0.70
N GLY A 334 25.42 -14.07 0.60
CA GLY A 334 25.56 -13.17 1.74
C GLY A 334 26.99 -12.97 2.23
N ARG A 335 28.00 -13.54 1.55
CA ARG A 335 29.41 -13.23 1.84
C ARG A 335 29.72 -11.79 1.43
N GLN A 336 30.32 -11.01 2.33
CA GLN A 336 30.76 -9.64 2.06
C GLN A 336 31.92 -9.62 1.06
N LEU A 337 31.79 -8.76 0.04
CA LEU A 337 32.78 -8.51 -1.00
C LEU A 337 33.57 -7.22 -0.73
N ALA A 338 32.86 -6.17 -0.31
CA ALA A 338 33.42 -4.85 -0.11
C ALA A 338 32.54 -4.03 0.83
N THR A 339 33.06 -2.88 1.23
CA THR A 339 32.35 -1.84 1.96
C THR A 339 32.48 -0.55 1.17
N LEU A 340 31.36 0.17 0.98
CA LEU A 340 31.29 1.38 0.17
C LEU A 340 30.66 2.53 0.95
N ALA A 341 31.27 3.70 0.85
CA ALA A 341 30.70 4.95 1.34
C ALA A 341 29.74 5.53 0.27
N LEU A 342 28.47 5.14 0.32
CA LEU A 342 27.43 5.60 -0.63
C LEU A 342 26.89 7.01 -0.32
N GLY A 343 27.45 7.69 0.70
CA GLY A 343 27.08 9.04 1.11
C GLY A 343 25.62 9.18 1.58
N GLU A 344 25.19 10.43 1.68
CA GLU A 344 23.88 10.78 2.26
C GLU A 344 22.72 10.34 1.35
N SER A 345 21.58 10.01 1.97
CA SER A 345 20.33 9.63 1.34
C SER A 345 19.15 10.31 2.01
N ASP A 346 18.29 10.94 1.22
CA ASP A 346 17.00 11.41 1.70
C ASP A 346 15.89 10.36 1.48
N SER A 347 14.63 10.78 1.59
CA SER A 347 13.43 9.96 1.34
C SER A 347 13.38 9.26 -0.03
N SER A 348 14.30 9.55 -0.95
CA SER A 348 14.48 8.86 -2.25
C SER A 348 15.32 7.58 -2.17
N TYR A 349 15.62 7.08 -0.96
CA TYR A 349 16.33 5.82 -0.74
C TYR A 349 15.68 4.60 -1.43
N ASP A 350 14.40 4.71 -1.80
CA ASP A 350 13.63 3.75 -2.60
C ASP A 350 13.95 3.80 -4.11
N PHE A 351 15.23 4.00 -4.47
CA PHE A 351 15.64 3.96 -5.88
C PHE A 351 15.96 2.53 -6.31
N THR A 352 14.93 1.68 -6.37
CA THR A 352 15.08 0.29 -6.79
C THR A 352 15.12 0.21 -8.32
N VAL A 353 16.26 -0.21 -8.88
CA VAL A 353 16.41 -0.42 -10.33
C VAL A 353 16.28 -1.90 -10.67
N ARG A 354 15.17 -2.28 -11.28
CA ARG A 354 14.95 -3.65 -11.78
C ARG A 354 15.82 -3.94 -13.00
N ARG A 355 16.17 -5.22 -13.18
CA ARG A 355 16.93 -5.76 -14.34
C ARG A 355 18.31 -5.14 -14.58
N SER A 356 18.84 -4.40 -13.61
CA SER A 356 20.12 -3.70 -13.78
C SER A 356 21.32 -4.65 -13.70
N PRO A 357 22.27 -4.60 -14.65
CA PRO A 357 23.56 -5.27 -14.50
C PRO A 357 24.51 -4.52 -13.55
N HIS A 358 24.09 -3.37 -13.01
CA HIS A 358 24.88 -2.48 -12.16
C HIS A 358 24.18 -2.20 -10.82
N LEU A 359 24.97 -1.92 -9.76
CA LEU A 359 24.43 -1.41 -8.50
C LEU A 359 24.21 0.10 -8.68
N LEU A 360 22.96 0.52 -8.86
CA LEU A 360 22.61 1.90 -9.12
C LEU A 360 21.89 2.51 -7.92
N PHE A 361 22.23 3.75 -7.59
CA PHE A 361 21.69 4.48 -6.45
C PHE A 361 21.47 5.96 -6.77
N LEU A 362 20.73 6.63 -5.90
CA LEU A 362 20.75 8.09 -5.82
C LEU A 362 21.71 8.57 -4.74
N TYR A 363 22.65 9.41 -5.12
CA TYR A 363 23.60 10.09 -4.25
C TYR A 363 23.20 11.57 -4.15
N GLY A 364 22.93 12.06 -2.93
CA GLY A 364 22.66 13.48 -2.73
C GLY A 364 23.92 14.29 -2.47
N VAL A 365 23.94 15.55 -2.91
CA VAL A 365 25.03 16.51 -2.67
C VAL A 365 24.46 17.78 -2.01
N GLY A 366 24.80 18.03 -0.73
CA GLY A 366 24.50 19.27 0.03
C GLY A 366 23.05 19.43 0.51
N GLY A 367 22.70 20.18 1.58
CA GLY A 367 23.43 21.19 2.36
C GLY A 367 23.15 21.19 3.87
N GLY A 368 23.87 22.04 4.62
CA GLY A 368 23.92 22.04 6.10
C GLY A 368 22.60 22.26 6.83
N GLU A 369 22.61 22.00 8.16
CA GLU A 369 21.56 22.04 9.22
C GLU A 369 20.13 21.56 8.91
N VAL A 370 19.57 21.77 7.71
CA VAL A 370 18.23 21.34 7.31
C VAL A 370 18.34 20.12 6.38
N ARG A 371 18.42 18.95 7.01
CA ARG A 371 18.65 17.62 6.39
C ARG A 371 17.55 17.09 5.45
N THR A 372 16.43 17.80 5.30
CA THR A 372 15.26 17.29 4.58
C THR A 372 15.29 17.56 3.07
N GLU A 373 16.25 18.34 2.58
CA GLU A 373 16.26 18.81 1.18
C GLU A 373 17.67 18.74 0.59
N LEU A 374 18.09 17.55 0.13
CA LEU A 374 19.31 17.44 -0.67
C LEU A 374 19.10 18.18 -2.01
N LEU A 375 19.90 19.23 -2.24
CA LEU A 375 19.69 20.20 -3.33
C LEU A 375 19.96 19.60 -4.72
N GLU A 376 20.94 18.70 -4.81
CA GLU A 376 21.24 17.96 -6.02
C GLU A 376 21.27 16.47 -5.75
N LYS A 377 20.75 15.68 -6.70
CA LYS A 377 20.77 14.22 -6.66
C LYS A 377 21.36 13.67 -7.94
N TRP A 378 22.23 12.70 -7.79
CA TRP A 378 22.96 12.05 -8.87
C TRP A 378 22.62 10.58 -8.92
N VAL A 379 22.39 10.05 -10.11
CA VAL A 379 22.45 8.61 -10.34
C VAL A 379 23.93 8.22 -10.29
N VAL A 380 24.24 7.25 -9.43
CA VAL A 380 25.60 6.73 -9.25
C VAL A 380 25.65 5.24 -9.50
N ARG A 381 26.78 4.78 -10.03
CA ARG A 381 27.14 3.37 -10.09
C ARG A 381 28.07 3.05 -8.93
N ALA A 382 27.79 1.96 -8.25
CA ALA A 382 28.66 1.41 -7.22
C ALA A 382 29.26 0.08 -7.68
N ASP A 383 30.55 -0.10 -7.39
CA ASP A 383 31.25 -1.37 -7.55
C ASP A 383 32.27 -1.54 -6.42
N PRO A 384 32.91 -2.71 -6.25
CA PRO A 384 33.88 -2.93 -5.18
C PRO A 384 35.08 -1.97 -5.16
N ASN A 385 35.37 -1.27 -6.26
CA ASN A 385 36.46 -0.31 -6.38
C ASN A 385 36.04 1.13 -6.06
N GLY A 386 34.73 1.42 -5.99
CA GLY A 386 34.24 2.73 -5.58
C GLY A 386 32.87 3.10 -6.11
N VAL A 387 32.60 4.41 -6.08
CA VAL A 387 31.33 5.01 -6.51
C VAL A 387 31.62 6.00 -7.63
N GLU A 388 30.94 5.84 -8.76
CA GLU A 388 31.05 6.70 -9.92
C GLU A 388 29.76 7.49 -10.12
N LYS A 389 29.89 8.82 -10.24
CA LYS A 389 28.76 9.67 -10.62
C LYS A 389 28.51 9.54 -12.12
N LEU A 390 27.27 9.25 -12.48
CA LEU A 390 26.86 9.09 -13.89
C LEU A 390 26.25 10.40 -14.39
N PHE A 391 25.06 10.73 -13.91
CA PHE A 391 24.31 11.91 -14.33
C PHE A 391 23.37 12.41 -13.24
N PRO A 392 22.98 13.69 -13.26
CA PRO A 392 22.00 14.22 -12.32
C PRO A 392 20.62 13.58 -12.55
N LEU A 393 19.89 13.37 -11.45
CA LEU A 393 18.50 12.94 -11.47
C LEU A 393 17.63 13.99 -12.19
N ALA A 394 17.91 15.27 -11.96
CA ALA A 394 17.34 16.37 -12.74
C ALA A 394 17.83 16.30 -14.18
N TRP A 395 16.92 16.42 -15.14
CA TRP A 395 17.24 16.49 -16.57
C TRP A 395 16.89 17.84 -17.20
N HIS A 396 16.25 18.73 -16.44
CA HIS A 396 15.88 20.07 -16.87
C HIS A 396 15.82 21.02 -15.67
N GLU A 397 16.38 22.23 -15.79
CA GLU A 397 16.51 23.19 -14.69
C GLU A 397 15.17 23.61 -14.07
N ALA A 398 14.12 23.74 -14.89
CA ALA A 398 12.79 24.17 -14.43
C ALA A 398 12.11 23.23 -13.42
N LEU A 399 12.59 21.99 -13.26
CA LEU A 399 12.04 21.06 -12.28
C LEU A 399 12.42 21.43 -10.83
N GLY A 400 13.42 22.29 -10.66
CA GLY A 400 13.93 22.73 -9.37
C GLY A 400 14.76 21.67 -8.63
N PRO A 401 15.30 22.01 -7.44
CA PRO A 401 16.23 21.15 -6.71
C PRO A 401 15.57 19.98 -5.96
N HIS A 402 14.27 20.08 -5.64
CA HIS A 402 13.59 19.15 -4.73
C HIS A 402 12.96 17.95 -5.46
N LEU A 403 13.76 17.20 -6.21
CA LEU A 403 13.30 16.02 -6.93
C LEU A 403 13.34 14.78 -6.06
N ARG A 404 12.29 13.96 -6.06
CA ARG A 404 12.32 12.64 -5.40
C ARG A 404 12.43 11.54 -6.45
N GLY A 405 13.38 10.63 -6.26
CA GLY A 405 13.47 9.41 -7.06
C GLY A 405 12.42 8.38 -6.65
N GLY A 406 12.28 7.33 -7.46
CA GLY A 406 11.41 6.20 -7.15
C GLY A 406 11.78 4.96 -7.97
N PRO A 407 10.83 4.04 -8.21
CA PRO A 407 11.04 2.83 -8.98
C PRO A 407 11.65 3.11 -10.36
N ALA A 408 12.52 2.21 -10.79
CA ALA A 408 13.21 2.29 -12.06
C ALA A 408 13.48 0.89 -12.63
N ALA A 409 13.79 0.84 -13.92
CA ALA A 409 14.19 -0.37 -14.63
C ALA A 409 15.31 -0.05 -15.63
N TYR A 410 16.26 -0.96 -15.74
CA TYR A 410 17.28 -0.94 -16.77
C TYR A 410 16.74 -1.54 -18.06
N VAL A 411 17.05 -0.92 -19.19
CA VAL A 411 16.68 -1.41 -20.53
C VAL A 411 17.93 -1.61 -21.38
N ASP A 412 17.92 -2.67 -22.17
CA ASP A 412 18.88 -2.94 -23.24
C ASP A 412 18.05 -3.38 -24.46
N ASP A 413 17.78 -2.43 -25.35
CA ASP A 413 16.89 -2.58 -26.51
C ASP A 413 17.54 -2.00 -27.78
N ASP A 414 16.80 -1.96 -28.89
CA ASP A 414 17.31 -1.48 -30.18
C ASP A 414 17.76 -0.02 -30.17
N ALA A 415 17.28 0.80 -29.22
CA ALA A 415 17.74 2.17 -28.99
C ALA A 415 18.91 2.25 -28.00
N GLY A 416 19.44 1.10 -27.57
CA GLY A 416 20.60 0.96 -26.72
C GLY A 416 20.30 0.90 -25.24
N GLN A 417 21.38 0.86 -24.46
CA GLN A 417 21.33 0.77 -23.01
C GLN A 417 20.77 2.04 -22.39
N GLY A 418 19.84 1.88 -21.45
CA GLY A 418 19.19 3.00 -20.79
C GLY A 418 18.66 2.69 -19.41
N LEU A 419 18.34 3.76 -18.70
CA LEU A 419 17.68 3.73 -17.40
C LEU A 419 16.32 4.42 -17.54
N VAL A 420 15.25 3.66 -17.33
CA VAL A 420 13.89 4.19 -17.23
C VAL A 420 13.57 4.37 -15.76
N HIS A 421 13.46 5.60 -15.29
CA HIS A 421 13.26 5.88 -13.88
C HIS A 421 12.15 6.89 -13.63
N THR A 422 11.56 6.78 -12.45
CA THR A 422 10.58 7.76 -11.99
C THR A 422 11.27 8.94 -11.31
N CYS A 423 10.63 10.10 -11.41
CA CYS A 423 11.01 11.31 -10.69
C CYS A 423 9.75 12.09 -10.32
N THR A 424 9.63 12.50 -9.06
CA THR A 424 8.55 13.38 -8.60
C THR A 424 9.11 14.76 -8.33
N ALA A 425 8.56 15.75 -9.04
CA ALA A 425 8.81 17.16 -8.84
C ALA A 425 7.59 17.82 -8.17
N ARG A 426 7.66 19.13 -7.90
CA ARG A 426 6.53 19.88 -7.31
C ARG A 426 5.29 19.86 -8.19
N ASP A 427 5.47 19.81 -9.50
CA ASP A 427 4.38 19.93 -10.46
C ASP A 427 3.83 18.58 -10.92
N GLY A 428 4.43 17.45 -10.55
CA GLY A 428 3.92 16.12 -10.89
C GLY A 428 4.96 15.01 -10.84
N THR A 429 4.54 13.81 -11.23
CA THR A 429 5.42 12.64 -11.38
C THR A 429 5.73 12.40 -12.85
N TYR A 430 6.97 12.03 -13.13
CA TYR A 430 7.50 11.76 -14.45
C TYR A 430 8.13 10.37 -14.50
N LEU A 431 8.06 9.75 -15.67
CA LEU A 431 8.84 8.60 -16.06
C LEU A 431 9.76 9.02 -17.20
N VAL A 432 11.05 8.82 -17.03
CA VAL A 432 12.08 9.34 -17.93
C VAL A 432 12.98 8.20 -18.36
N ARG A 433 13.24 8.10 -19.67
CA ARG A 433 14.34 7.28 -20.18
C ARG A 433 15.57 8.13 -20.38
N ARG A 434 16.66 7.71 -19.74
CA ARG A 434 18.00 8.29 -19.89
C ARG A 434 18.91 7.27 -20.56
N ALA A 435 19.67 7.69 -21.58
CA ALA A 435 20.73 6.88 -22.14
C ALA A 435 21.77 6.57 -21.06
N TYR A 436 22.34 5.37 -21.09
CA TYR A 436 23.33 4.93 -20.12
C TYR A 436 24.70 4.79 -20.79
N PRO A 437 25.80 5.27 -20.17
CA PRO A 437 25.90 5.86 -18.84
C PRO A 437 25.82 7.40 -18.79
N ASP A 438 25.68 8.09 -19.93
CA ASP A 438 25.85 9.54 -20.03
C ASP A 438 24.65 10.37 -19.51
N GLY A 439 23.47 9.74 -19.44
CA GLY A 439 22.26 10.39 -18.99
C GLY A 439 21.61 11.29 -20.03
N ALA A 440 21.84 11.12 -21.34
CA ALA A 440 21.08 11.90 -22.33
C ALA A 440 19.57 11.54 -22.24
N VAL A 441 18.67 12.54 -22.29
CA VAL A 441 17.23 12.27 -22.25
C VAL A 441 16.77 11.73 -23.60
N ALA A 442 16.18 10.53 -23.61
CA ALA A 442 15.56 9.96 -24.80
C ALA A 442 14.09 10.39 -24.91
N TRP A 443 13.33 10.25 -23.81
CA TRP A 443 11.93 10.68 -23.72
C TRP A 443 11.50 10.89 -22.28
N VAL A 444 10.41 11.63 -22.11
CA VAL A 444 9.78 11.94 -20.82
C VAL A 444 8.26 11.74 -20.95
N HIS A 445 7.67 11.03 -19.99
CA HIS A 445 6.23 10.87 -19.86
C HIS A 445 5.77 11.40 -18.50
N ARG A 446 4.71 12.21 -18.47
CA ARG A 446 4.15 12.80 -17.25
C ARG A 446 2.93 11.99 -16.78
N PHE A 447 2.84 11.79 -15.47
CA PHE A 447 1.72 11.15 -14.78
C PHE A 447 1.01 12.15 -13.88
N ASP A 448 -0.32 11.98 -13.77
CA ASP A 448 -1.17 12.76 -12.87
C ASP A 448 -1.16 12.20 -11.43
N ALA A 449 -0.65 10.98 -11.25
CA ALA A 449 -0.54 10.31 -9.96
C ALA A 449 0.87 9.74 -9.74
N ARG A 450 1.20 9.45 -8.49
CA ARG A 450 2.49 8.85 -8.11
C ARG A 450 2.64 7.48 -8.74
N VAL A 451 3.77 7.24 -9.41
CA VAL A 451 4.17 5.90 -9.89
C VAL A 451 4.74 5.09 -8.72
N THR A 452 4.18 3.91 -8.48
CA THR A 452 4.52 3.02 -7.36
C THR A 452 5.30 1.78 -7.79
N GLY A 453 5.33 1.45 -9.08
CA GLY A 453 6.15 0.36 -9.61
C GLY A 453 6.47 0.56 -11.08
N VAL A 454 7.68 0.13 -11.48
CA VAL A 454 8.15 0.11 -12.87
C VAL A 454 8.90 -1.20 -13.10
N ASP A 455 8.61 -1.90 -14.19
CA ASP A 455 9.42 -3.03 -14.69
C ASP A 455 9.35 -3.06 -16.23
N VAL A 456 10.19 -3.88 -16.84
CA VAL A 456 10.34 -3.97 -18.30
C VAL A 456 10.26 -5.42 -18.76
N HIS A 457 9.63 -5.62 -19.92
CA HIS A 457 9.58 -6.92 -20.58
C HIS A 457 9.31 -6.74 -22.08
N GLY A 458 10.02 -7.47 -22.94
CA GLY A 458 9.73 -7.54 -24.38
C GLY A 458 9.71 -6.18 -25.09
N GLY A 459 10.64 -5.27 -24.75
CA GLY A 459 10.70 -3.91 -25.33
C GLY A 459 9.61 -2.95 -24.84
N LEU A 460 8.87 -3.35 -23.79
CA LEU A 460 7.85 -2.53 -23.16
C LEU A 460 8.27 -2.13 -21.75
N VAL A 461 7.91 -0.92 -21.37
CA VAL A 461 7.96 -0.40 -20.00
C VAL A 461 6.57 -0.47 -19.43
N HIS A 462 6.44 -1.09 -18.25
CA HIS A 462 5.19 -1.15 -17.50
C HIS A 462 5.32 -0.28 -16.25
N ALA A 463 4.34 0.57 -16.01
CA ALA A 463 4.29 1.44 -14.83
C ALA A 463 2.92 1.35 -14.18
N VAL A 464 2.88 1.28 -12.85
CA VAL A 464 1.63 1.34 -12.08
C VAL A 464 1.60 2.60 -11.23
N THR A 465 0.42 3.23 -11.13
CA THR A 465 0.22 4.44 -10.32
C THR A 465 -0.59 4.14 -9.07
N GLY A 466 -0.19 4.69 -7.92
CA GLY A 466 -0.92 4.54 -6.66
C GLY A 466 -2.25 5.30 -6.60
N ALA A 467 -2.62 5.70 -5.38
CA ALA A 467 -3.86 6.43 -5.10
C ALA A 467 -4.02 7.67 -6.01
N GLY A 468 -5.25 7.92 -6.47
CA GLY A 468 -5.60 8.99 -7.41
C GLY A 468 -5.97 8.46 -8.80
N ALA A 469 -5.13 7.61 -9.39
CA ALA A 469 -5.37 7.07 -10.74
C ALA A 469 -5.50 5.54 -10.80
N CYS A 470 -4.75 4.80 -9.95
CA CYS A 470 -4.83 3.34 -9.83
C CYS A 470 -4.82 2.59 -11.18
N GLU A 471 -3.83 2.89 -12.03
CA GLU A 471 -3.75 2.39 -13.39
C GLU A 471 -2.43 1.67 -13.69
N LEU A 472 -2.49 0.79 -14.68
CA LEU A 472 -1.35 0.20 -15.36
C LEU A 472 -1.18 0.88 -16.72
N LEU A 473 -0.03 1.52 -16.92
CA LEU A 473 0.42 2.03 -18.20
C LEU A 473 1.48 1.10 -18.80
N THR A 474 1.42 0.94 -20.11
CA THR A 474 2.44 0.26 -20.89
C THR A 474 2.89 1.17 -22.00
N LEU A 475 4.21 1.37 -22.11
CA LEU A 475 4.85 2.26 -23.06
C LEU A 475 5.90 1.47 -23.87
N ARG A 476 6.17 1.88 -25.11
CA ARG A 476 7.35 1.39 -25.82
C ARG A 476 8.61 1.91 -25.13
N ALA A 477 9.55 1.02 -24.85
CA ALA A 477 10.81 1.40 -24.20
C ALA A 477 11.62 2.37 -25.05
N GLU A 478 11.61 2.19 -26.38
CA GLU A 478 12.36 3.00 -27.33
C GLU A 478 11.98 4.49 -27.28
N GLU A 479 10.69 4.79 -27.47
CA GLU A 479 10.20 6.16 -27.73
C GLU A 479 9.25 6.71 -26.65
N GLY A 480 8.86 5.90 -25.66
CA GLY A 480 7.98 6.34 -24.57
C GLY A 480 6.52 6.55 -24.98
N THR A 481 6.11 6.07 -26.16
CA THR A 481 4.71 6.13 -26.59
C THR A 481 3.86 5.17 -25.78
N VAL A 482 2.73 5.64 -25.25
CA VAL A 482 1.76 4.80 -24.55
C VAL A 482 1.08 3.86 -25.54
N VAL A 483 1.29 2.56 -25.38
CA VAL A 483 0.60 1.52 -26.16
C VAL A 483 -0.68 1.07 -25.47
N ARG A 484 -0.75 1.22 -24.14
CA ARG A 484 -1.93 0.84 -23.36
C ARG A 484 -2.01 1.58 -22.04
N ARG A 485 -3.26 1.89 -21.66
CA ARG A 485 -3.65 2.43 -20.36
C ARG A 485 -4.84 1.63 -19.85
N ARG A 486 -4.81 1.19 -18.59
CA ARG A 486 -5.89 0.38 -18.00
C ARG A 486 -6.04 0.66 -16.51
N ALA A 487 -7.26 0.97 -16.09
CA ALA A 487 -7.61 1.02 -14.67
C ALA A 487 -7.51 -0.38 -14.04
N LEU A 488 -7.00 -0.45 -12.81
CA LEU A 488 -6.86 -1.69 -12.04
C LEU A 488 -8.18 -2.04 -11.33
N THR A 489 -9.23 -2.21 -12.13
CA THR A 489 -10.58 -2.51 -11.65
C THR A 489 -10.90 -4.00 -11.77
N LEU A 490 -11.32 -4.62 -10.67
CA LEU A 490 -11.85 -5.99 -10.62
C LEU A 490 -13.13 -5.99 -9.77
N SER A 491 -14.19 -6.64 -10.26
CA SER A 491 -15.50 -6.69 -9.59
C SER A 491 -16.06 -5.30 -9.21
N GLY A 492 -15.78 -4.28 -10.02
CA GLY A 492 -16.19 -2.89 -9.77
C GLY A 492 -15.31 -2.14 -8.77
N HIS A 493 -14.36 -2.79 -8.10
CA HIS A 493 -13.44 -2.17 -7.17
C HIS A 493 -12.13 -1.75 -7.84
N LEU A 494 -11.68 -0.53 -7.54
CA LEU A 494 -10.40 0.01 -7.98
C LEU A 494 -9.31 -0.27 -6.94
N TYR A 495 -8.39 -1.16 -7.28
CA TYR A 495 -7.30 -1.57 -6.39
C TYR A 495 -6.14 -0.58 -6.44
N THR A 496 -5.51 -0.33 -5.30
CA THR A 496 -4.44 0.66 -5.18
C THR A 496 -3.08 -0.02 -5.28
N PRO A 497 -2.34 0.11 -6.39
CA PRO A 497 -1.10 -0.64 -6.58
C PRO A 497 0.07 -0.03 -5.79
N THR A 498 0.91 -0.90 -5.24
CA THR A 498 2.06 -0.55 -4.40
C THR A 498 3.39 -0.96 -5.02
N CYS A 499 3.38 -2.01 -5.85
CA CYS A 499 4.57 -2.53 -6.51
C CYS A 499 4.19 -3.35 -7.76
N LEU A 500 5.17 -3.60 -8.63
CA LEU A 500 5.01 -4.29 -9.90
C LEU A 500 6.24 -5.17 -10.17
N SER A 501 6.02 -6.35 -10.74
CA SER A 501 7.06 -7.20 -11.33
C SER A 501 6.54 -7.85 -12.62
N ALA A 502 7.40 -7.91 -13.63
CA ALA A 502 7.15 -8.60 -14.89
C ALA A 502 7.81 -9.99 -14.88
N GLY A 503 7.04 -11.01 -15.24
CA GLY A 503 7.53 -12.38 -15.45
C GLY A 503 8.23 -12.55 -16.80
N PRO A 504 8.91 -13.69 -16.99
CA PRO A 504 9.61 -14.01 -18.24
C PRO A 504 8.68 -14.17 -19.45
N ASP A 505 7.40 -14.47 -19.24
CA ASP A 505 6.41 -14.71 -20.32
C ASP A 505 5.51 -13.51 -20.60
N GLY A 506 5.89 -12.33 -20.09
CA GLY A 506 5.10 -11.09 -20.20
C GLY A 506 3.89 -11.04 -19.28
N ASP A 507 3.79 -11.95 -18.31
CA ASP A 507 2.85 -11.81 -17.21
C ASP A 507 3.30 -10.68 -16.28
N LEU A 508 2.35 -9.93 -15.77
CA LEU A 508 2.55 -8.84 -14.83
C LEU A 508 1.86 -9.20 -13.53
N VAL A 509 2.58 -9.03 -12.43
CA VAL A 509 2.01 -9.16 -11.09
C VAL A 509 2.17 -7.84 -10.35
N ILE A 510 1.06 -7.37 -9.80
CA ILE A 510 0.94 -6.08 -9.14
C ILE A 510 0.52 -6.33 -7.69
N GLY A 511 1.33 -5.86 -6.74
CA GLY A 511 0.93 -5.82 -5.34
C GLY A 511 0.00 -4.65 -5.06
N THR A 512 -0.93 -4.81 -4.12
CA THR A 512 -1.93 -3.79 -3.78
C THR A 512 -1.93 -3.46 -2.30
N VAL A 513 -2.39 -2.26 -1.98
CA VAL A 513 -2.62 -1.79 -0.61
C VAL A 513 -3.64 -2.68 0.11
N GLU A 514 -4.62 -3.21 -0.63
CA GLU A 514 -5.66 -4.11 -0.13
C GLU A 514 -5.14 -5.52 0.22
N GLY A 515 -3.82 -5.76 0.09
CA GLY A 515 -3.16 -7.02 0.45
C GLY A 515 -3.37 -8.14 -0.57
N ARG A 516 -3.73 -7.76 -1.80
CA ARG A 516 -3.95 -8.66 -2.94
C ARG A 516 -2.87 -8.50 -4.00
N LEU A 517 -2.69 -9.55 -4.78
CA LEU A 517 -1.90 -9.55 -6.00
C LEU A 517 -2.85 -9.54 -7.20
N ILE A 518 -2.60 -8.67 -8.17
CA ILE A 518 -3.30 -8.67 -9.46
C ILE A 518 -2.36 -9.26 -10.51
N ARG A 519 -2.73 -10.40 -11.08
CA ARG A 519 -2.04 -11.00 -12.23
C ARG A 519 -2.74 -10.59 -13.52
N THR A 520 -1.97 -10.20 -14.54
CA THR A 520 -2.48 -9.88 -15.88
C THR A 520 -1.41 -10.11 -16.92
N ARG A 521 -1.75 -10.15 -18.22
CA ARG A 521 -0.75 -10.16 -19.29
C ARG A 521 -0.43 -8.75 -19.77
N ALA A 522 0.83 -8.53 -20.15
CA ALA A 522 1.30 -7.31 -20.82
C ALA A 522 0.57 -7.07 -22.15
N ASP A 523 0.36 -8.13 -22.93
CA ASP A 523 -0.35 -8.11 -24.23
C ASP A 523 -1.89 -8.04 -24.09
N GLY A 524 -2.41 -8.18 -22.86
CA GLY A 524 -3.85 -8.09 -22.56
C GLY A 524 -4.65 -9.33 -22.97
N GLY A 525 -3.97 -10.38 -23.41
CA GLY A 525 -4.55 -11.68 -23.64
C GLY A 525 -5.16 -12.28 -22.38
N ALA A 526 -6.01 -13.28 -22.55
CA ALA A 526 -6.52 -14.06 -21.44
C ALA A 526 -5.35 -14.77 -20.73
N LEU A 527 -5.39 -14.80 -19.40
CA LEU A 527 -4.50 -15.68 -18.65
C LEU A 527 -4.90 -17.13 -18.94
N PRO A 528 -3.95 -18.08 -19.02
CA PRO A 528 -4.29 -19.48 -19.07
C PRO A 528 -5.18 -19.83 -17.87
N ALA A 529 -6.19 -20.68 -18.10
CA ALA A 529 -7.01 -21.20 -17.02
C ALA A 529 -6.09 -21.94 -16.02
N PRO A 530 -6.38 -21.87 -14.72
CA PRO A 530 -5.66 -22.71 -13.76
C PRO A 530 -5.79 -24.16 -14.20
N GLU A 531 -4.67 -24.88 -14.30
CA GLU A 531 -4.72 -26.33 -14.48
C GLU A 531 -5.44 -26.89 -13.26
N VAL A 532 -6.58 -27.55 -13.48
CA VAL A 532 -7.29 -28.24 -12.39
C VAL A 532 -6.31 -29.25 -11.81
N PRO A 533 -5.94 -29.17 -10.52
CA PRO A 533 -5.04 -30.14 -9.93
C PRO A 533 -5.66 -31.52 -10.13
N VAL A 534 -4.98 -32.39 -10.86
CA VAL A 534 -5.36 -33.80 -10.93
C VAL A 534 -5.38 -34.29 -9.49
N ALA A 535 -6.55 -34.72 -9.02
CA ALA A 535 -6.75 -35.15 -7.64
C ALA A 535 -5.61 -36.11 -7.24
N TRP A 536 -4.83 -35.69 -6.24
CA TRP A 536 -3.81 -36.54 -5.62
C TRP A 536 -4.49 -37.82 -5.09
N ASP A 537 -4.29 -38.95 -5.77
CA ASP A 537 -4.71 -40.26 -5.27
C ASP A 537 -3.77 -40.64 -4.13
N ALA A 538 -4.28 -40.60 -2.90
CA ALA A 538 -3.55 -40.90 -1.66
C ALA A 538 -3.17 -42.40 -1.51
N ARG A 539 -2.98 -43.13 -2.62
CA ARG A 539 -2.76 -44.59 -2.64
C ARG A 539 -1.38 -45.05 -3.08
N THR A 540 -0.40 -44.16 -3.16
CA THR A 540 0.98 -44.57 -3.41
C THR A 540 1.99 -43.77 -2.59
N CYS A 541 2.30 -44.26 -1.40
CA CYS A 541 3.65 -44.24 -0.85
C CYS A 541 3.94 -45.61 -0.19
N PRO A 542 5.10 -46.23 -0.47
CA PRO A 542 5.56 -47.47 0.16
C PRO A 542 5.95 -47.31 1.63
#